data_AF-X0XEN0-F1
#
_entry.id   AF-X0XEN0-F1
#
_cell.length_a   1.000
_cell.length_b   1.000
_cell.length_c   1.000
_cell.angle_alpha   90.00
_cell.angle_beta   90.00
_cell.angle_gamma   90.00
#
_symmetry.space_group_name_H-M   'P 1'
#
loop_
_entity.id
_entity.type
_entity.pdbx_description
1 polymer ?
#
loop_
_entity_poly.entity_id
_entity_poly.type
_entity_poly.pdbx_seq_one_letter_code
_entity_poly.pdbx_strand_id
1 'polypeptide(L)'
;MGRLTKGSKRTRIQDYMKKMRSTFRAALKDDDLQKAFDELWPTWSSEMAAMIYTDIIQVMDLILLTSIVDNRREIERLKQELR
;
A
#
# COMPACT_ATOMS: atom_id res chain seq x y z
N MET A 1 17.21 -5.86 26.15
CA MET A 1 16.32 -5.04 25.30
C MET A 1 17.17 -4.27 24.30
N GLY A 2 17.28 -4.78 23.07
CA GLY A 2 18.14 -4.18 22.03
C GLY A 2 17.57 -2.85 21.56
N ARG A 3 18.42 -1.81 21.53
CA ARG A 3 18.09 -0.48 20.99
C ARG A 3 17.42 -0.62 19.64
N LEU A 4 16.24 -0.02 19.48
CA LEU A 4 15.65 0.29 18.17
C LEU A 4 16.69 1.10 17.38
N THR A 5 17.45 0.43 16.52
CA THR A 5 18.41 1.08 15.64
C THR A 5 17.63 1.92 14.65
N LYS A 6 17.65 3.24 14.83
CA LYS A 6 17.27 4.21 13.80
C LYS A 6 17.94 3.77 12.49
N GLY A 7 17.16 3.35 11.51
CA GLY A 7 17.65 2.90 10.19
C GLY A 7 17.40 1.42 9.84
N SER A 8 16.80 0.60 10.72
CA SER A 8 16.44 -0.78 10.36
C SER A 8 15.44 -0.83 9.18
N LYS A 9 15.47 -1.89 8.34
CA LYS A 9 14.49 -2.12 7.25
C LYS A 9 13.05 -1.99 7.76
N ARG A 10 12.78 -2.52 8.96
CA ARG A 10 11.50 -2.42 9.66
C ARG A 10 11.09 -0.99 9.95
N THR A 11 11.97 -0.19 10.57
CA THR A 11 11.67 1.21 10.91
C THR A 11 11.41 2.03 9.64
N ARG A 12 12.18 1.79 8.57
CA ARG A 12 11.99 2.47 7.28
C ARG A 12 10.63 2.17 6.67
N ILE A 13 10.22 0.90 6.63
CA ILE A 13 8.90 0.50 6.13
C ILE A 13 7.78 1.11 6.98
N GLN A 14 7.91 1.10 8.31
CA GLN A 14 6.95 1.73 9.21
C GLN A 14 6.81 3.24 8.97
N ASP A 15 7.94 3.94 8.76
CA ASP A 15 7.94 5.37 8.47
C ASP A 15 7.30 5.68 7.11
N TYR A 16 7.55 4.85 6.09
CA TYR A 16 6.90 5.00 4.78
C TYR A 16 5.40 4.75 4.84
N MET A 17 4.98 3.67 5.49
CA MET A 17 3.56 3.36 5.71
C MET A 17 2.87 4.52 6.45
N LYS A 18 3.49 5.05 7.51
CA LYS A 18 2.95 6.20 8.25
C LYS A 18 2.78 7.44 7.35
N LYS A 19 3.81 7.79 6.57
CA LYS A 19 3.74 8.93 5.63
C LYS A 19 2.69 8.72 4.55
N MET A 20 2.57 7.50 4.03
CA MET A 20 1.58 7.16 3.01
C MET A 20 0.16 7.35 3.54
N ARG A 21 -0.13 6.86 4.76
CA ARG A 21 -1.44 7.04 5.39
C ARG A 21 -1.74 8.50 5.77
N SER A 22 -0.77 9.22 6.33
CA SER A 22 -1.04 10.56 6.89
C SER A 22 -0.89 11.69 5.87
N THR A 23 -0.08 11.50 4.84
CA THR A 23 0.33 12.57 3.92
C THR A 23 -0.20 12.31 2.52
N PHE A 24 0.06 11.11 1.97
CA PHE A 24 -0.38 10.79 0.61
C PHE A 24 -1.91 10.69 0.53
N ARG A 25 -2.55 9.92 1.43
CA ARG A 25 -4.02 9.85 1.50
C ARG A 25 -4.64 11.24 1.65
N ALA A 26 -4.14 12.05 2.57
CA ALA A 26 -4.67 13.40 2.83
C ALA A 26 -4.44 14.39 1.67
N ALA A 27 -3.46 14.13 0.80
CA ALA A 27 -3.19 14.95 -0.38
C ALA A 27 -4.08 14.59 -1.58
N LEU A 28 -4.80 13.46 -1.54
CA LEU A 28 -5.78 13.11 -2.58
C LEU A 28 -6.96 14.08 -2.51
N LYS A 29 -7.21 14.79 -3.61
CA LYS A 29 -8.29 15.79 -3.71
C LYS A 29 -9.66 15.18 -4.01
N ASP A 30 -9.67 13.94 -4.46
CA ASP A 30 -10.86 13.20 -4.88
C ASP A 30 -11.28 12.23 -3.78
N ASP A 31 -12.54 12.32 -3.37
CA ASP A 31 -13.10 11.51 -2.28
C ASP A 31 -13.17 10.02 -2.67
N ASP A 32 -13.35 9.69 -3.94
CA ASP A 32 -13.38 8.31 -4.42
C ASP A 32 -11.97 7.69 -4.37
N LEU A 33 -10.94 8.49 -4.64
CA LEU A 33 -9.54 8.06 -4.49
C LEU A 33 -9.14 7.87 -3.03
N GLN A 34 -9.63 8.73 -2.13
CA GLN A 34 -9.42 8.55 -0.69
C GLN A 34 -10.09 7.27 -0.20
N LYS A 35 -11.32 6.99 -0.66
CA LYS A 35 -12.06 5.78 -0.30
C LYS A 35 -11.36 4.52 -0.81
N ALA A 36 -10.93 4.51 -2.06
CA ALA A 36 -10.17 3.39 -2.62
C ALA A 36 -8.85 3.14 -1.85
N PHE A 37 -8.16 4.20 -1.44
CA PHE A 37 -6.97 4.08 -0.58
C PHE A 37 -7.32 3.44 0.78
N ASP A 38 -8.39 3.90 1.42
CA ASP A 38 -8.82 3.41 2.73
C ASP A 38 -9.25 1.94 2.68
N GLU A 39 -9.81 1.47 1.57
CA GLU A 39 -10.18 0.07 1.33
C GLU A 39 -8.96 -0.85 1.16
N LEU A 40 -7.87 -0.36 0.54
CA LEU A 40 -6.62 -1.11 0.35
C LEU A 40 -5.74 -1.15 1.61
N TRP A 41 -5.86 -0.15 2.47
CA TRP A 41 -4.99 0.05 3.64
C TRP A 41 -4.92 -1.16 4.60
N PRO A 42 -6.04 -1.85 4.97
CA PRO A 42 -6.00 -2.97 5.90
C PRO A 42 -5.06 -4.08 5.44
N THR A 43 -5.16 -4.50 4.17
CA THR A 43 -4.34 -5.56 3.58
C THR A 43 -2.86 -5.20 3.52
N TRP A 44 -2.53 -3.97 3.13
CA TRP A 44 -1.13 -3.54 3.10
C TRP A 44 -0.52 -3.43 4.50
N SER A 45 -1.33 -3.00 5.47
CA SER A 45 -0.89 -2.87 6.87
C SER A 45 -0.70 -4.21 7.57
N SER A 46 -1.50 -5.23 7.25
CA SER A 46 -1.37 -6.58 7.82
C SER A 46 -0.12 -7.30 7.28
N GLU A 47 0.20 -7.11 6.00
CA GLU A 47 1.34 -7.76 5.34
C GLU A 47 2.68 -7.02 5.51
N MET A 48 2.71 -5.93 6.28
CA MET A 48 3.92 -5.14 6.52
C MET A 48 5.10 -5.97 7.05
N ALA A 49 4.82 -7.03 7.82
CA ALA A 49 5.84 -7.93 8.34
C ALA A 49 6.52 -8.75 7.23
N ALA A 50 5.77 -9.18 6.21
CA ALA A 50 6.29 -9.91 5.07
C ALA A 50 7.18 -9.02 4.18
N MET A 51 6.84 -7.73 4.05
CA MET A 51 7.58 -6.75 3.26
C MET A 51 9.00 -6.47 3.80
N ILE A 52 9.31 -6.83 5.06
CA ILE A 52 10.65 -6.65 5.65
C ILE A 52 11.67 -7.63 5.04
N TYR A 53 11.22 -8.75 4.48
CA TYR A 53 12.05 -9.82 3.95
C TYR A 53 12.43 -9.65 2.47
N THR A 54 11.84 -8.68 1.76
CA THR A 54 12.22 -8.38 0.38
C THR A 54 13.41 -7.41 0.37
N ASP A 55 14.40 -7.67 -0.48
CA ASP A 55 15.52 -6.73 -0.70
C ASP A 55 15.01 -5.54 -1.50
N ILE A 56 14.65 -4.46 -0.79
CA ILE A 56 14.30 -3.11 -1.28
C ILE A 56 13.86 -3.11 -2.76
N ILE A 57 12.81 -3.87 -3.05
CA ILE A 57 11.87 -3.48 -4.10
C ILE A 57 11.33 -2.15 -3.58
N GLN A 58 11.43 -1.06 -4.36
CA GLN A 58 10.93 0.22 -3.85
C GLN A 58 9.47 -0.02 -3.49
N VAL A 59 9.07 0.34 -2.27
CA VAL A 59 7.69 0.14 -1.78
C VAL A 59 6.65 0.65 -2.80
N MET A 60 7.04 1.66 -3.58
CA MET A 60 6.29 2.18 -4.73
C MET A 60 6.03 1.13 -5.82
N ASP A 61 6.97 0.26 -6.15
CA ASP A 61 6.83 -0.78 -7.19
C ASP A 61 5.84 -1.86 -6.77
N LEU A 62 5.83 -2.24 -5.49
CA LEU A 62 4.88 -3.21 -4.92
C LEU A 62 3.47 -2.62 -4.82
N ILE A 63 3.35 -1.33 -4.49
CA ILE A 63 2.07 -0.61 -4.49
C ILE A 63 1.55 -0.51 -5.93
N LEU A 64 2.39 -0.11 -6.89
CA LEU A 64 2.03 -0.04 -8.31
C LEU A 64 1.58 -1.41 -8.83
N LEU A 65 2.32 -2.47 -8.55
CA LEU A 65 1.97 -3.83 -8.97
C LEU A 65 0.62 -4.27 -8.37
N THR A 66 0.39 -3.98 -7.10
CA THR A 66 -0.86 -4.33 -6.42
C THR A 66 -2.05 -3.56 -6.98
N SER A 67 -1.89 -2.27 -7.25
CA SER A 67 -2.91 -1.44 -7.91
C SER A 67 -3.23 -1.92 -9.33
N ILE A 68 -2.23 -2.39 -10.09
CA ILE A 68 -2.45 -2.99 -11.42
C ILE A 68 -3.29 -4.27 -11.32
N VAL A 69 -3.00 -5.13 -10.34
CA VAL A 69 -3.75 -6.37 -10.12
C VAL A 69 -5.20 -6.08 -9.71
N ASP A 70 -5.42 -5.11 -8.84
CA ASP A 70 -6.77 -4.74 -8.40
C ASP A 70 -7.61 -4.09 -9.52
N ASN A 71 -7.00 -3.19 -10.30
CA ASN A 71 -7.63 -2.64 -11.50
C ASN A 71 -8.02 -3.74 -12.49
N ARG A 72 -7.19 -4.78 -12.65
CA ARG A 72 -7.52 -5.89 -13.54
C ARG A 72 -8.73 -6.69 -13.05
N ARG A 73 -8.83 -6.93 -11.74
CA ARG A 73 -9.98 -7.59 -11.12
C ARG A 73 -11.26 -6.80 -11.38
N GLU A 74 -11.24 -5.49 -11.18
CA GLU A 74 -12.42 -4.63 -11.35
C GLU A 74 -12.87 -4.57 -12.81
N ILE A 75 -11.94 -4.47 -13.76
CA ILE A 75 -12.25 -4.53 -15.20
C ILE A 75 -12.94 -5.85 -15.57
N GLU A 76 -12.46 -6.99 -15.05
CA GLU A 76 -13.10 -8.27 -15.33
C GLU A 76 -14.48 -8.38 -14.68
N ARG A 77 -14.71 -7.79 -13.49
CA ARG A 77 -16.04 -7.70 -12.88
C ARG A 77 -17.00 -6.90 -13.76
N LEU A 78 -16.60 -5.70 -14.19
CA LEU A 78 -17.41 -4.84 -15.04
C LEU A 78 -17.74 -5.49 -16.40
N LYS A 79 -16.81 -6.26 -16.97
CA LYS A 79 -17.08 -7.04 -18.20
C LYS A 79 -18.11 -8.16 -17.99
N GLN A 80 -18.17 -8.75 -16.79
CA GLN A 80 -19.19 -9.75 -16.47
C GLN A 80 -20.58 -9.11 -16.35
N GLU A 81 -20.66 -7.89 -15.81
CA GLU A 81 -21.93 -7.15 -15.65
C GLU A 81 -22.50 -6.63 -16.99
N LEU A 82 -21.65 -6.43 -18.01
CA LEU A 82 -22.05 -6.03 -19.36
C LEU A 82 -22.47 -7.20 -20.27
N ARG A 83 -22.36 -8.45 -19.81
CA ARG A 83 -22.81 -9.66 -20.53
C ARG A 83 -24.20 -10.06 -20.09
#